data_AF-A0A7R7HFC5-F1
#
_entry.id   AF-A0A7R7HFC5-F1
#
_cell.length_a   1.000
_cell.length_b   1.000
_cell.length_c   1.000
_cell.angle_alpha   90.00
_cell.angle_beta   90.00
_cell.angle_gamma   90.00
#
_symmetry.space_group_name_H-M   'P 1'
#
loop_
_entity.id
_entity.type
_entity.pdbx_description
1 polymer ?
#
loop_
_entity_poly.entity_id
_entity_poly.type
_entity_poly.pdbx_seq_one_letter_code
_entity_poly.pdbx_strand_id
1 'polypeptide(L)'
;MKHILATTCLAAGLGGLGVTTAAAECGDVTIASMNWQSAEVLASLDQFILNEGYGCNAAIIQGDTVPTITAMAEKGDPDIAPEGWVDLIPEVVNRGITEGRLVGAALAISDGAVQGWWVPKYIVEANPDIKTIDDALKHPELFPDPDDSSKGAVHNGPQGWGGTVVTTQLFKAYGAEEAGFRLIDTGSAAGLDGSIARAYERREGWVGYYWSPTALLGRYEMVKLDHGVDYGAAEWTRCNTVAECPDPTKNNWPSDTVQTLVTASFAERAGDDVMAYLKTRSWSNATVNALMAWMTDNQATGEDGARHFLKENEGLWTQWVSPEVAEKVKAALE
;
A
#
# COMPACT_ATOMS: atom_id res chain seq x y z
N MET A 1 3.21 -20.56 88.92
CA MET A 1 3.81 -21.12 87.69
C MET A 1 2.72 -21.02 86.61
N LYS A 2 2.86 -20.09 85.66
CA LYS A 2 3.18 -20.36 84.23
C LYS A 2 1.96 -20.98 83.49
N HIS A 3 1.32 -20.44 82.43
CA HIS A 3 1.61 -19.42 81.42
C HIS A 3 0.30 -18.96 80.73
N ILE A 4 0.39 -17.82 80.03
CA ILE A 4 -0.56 -17.09 79.15
C ILE A 4 -0.77 -17.84 77.80
N LEU A 5 -1.91 -17.60 77.11
CA LEU A 5 -2.07 -17.46 75.62
C LEU A 5 -3.58 -17.30 75.31
N ALA A 6 -4.18 -16.11 75.18
CA ALA A 6 -4.12 -15.16 74.06
C ALA A 6 -4.47 -15.78 72.70
N THR A 7 -5.75 -15.76 72.32
CA THR A 7 -6.26 -16.19 71.00
C THR A 7 -6.52 -14.95 70.14
N THR A 8 -5.55 -14.62 69.29
CA THR A 8 -5.64 -13.56 68.28
C THR A 8 -6.30 -14.15 67.03
N CYS A 9 -7.47 -13.61 66.64
CA CYS A 9 -8.07 -13.90 65.33
C CYS A 9 -7.27 -13.18 64.25
N LEU A 10 -6.52 -13.93 63.44
CA LEU A 10 -5.86 -13.42 62.24
C LEU A 10 -6.81 -13.61 61.04
N ALA A 11 -7.49 -12.54 60.64
CA ALA A 11 -8.22 -12.49 59.38
C ALA A 11 -7.20 -12.30 58.25
N ALA A 12 -6.88 -13.39 57.54
CA ALA A 12 -6.12 -13.33 56.30
C ALA A 12 -7.03 -12.81 55.18
N GLY A 13 -6.89 -11.52 54.85
CA GLY A 13 -7.46 -10.95 53.64
C GLY A 13 -6.72 -11.50 52.43
N LEU A 14 -7.41 -12.28 51.59
CA LEU A 14 -6.98 -12.55 50.23
C LEU A 14 -7.13 -11.25 49.42
N GLY A 15 -6.06 -10.46 49.35
CA GLY A 15 -5.90 -9.46 48.32
C GLY A 15 -5.70 -10.16 46.99
N GLY A 16 -6.78 -10.31 46.20
CA GLY A 16 -6.68 -10.67 44.81
C GLY A 16 -5.87 -9.59 44.09
N LEU A 17 -4.69 -9.96 43.62
CA LEU A 17 -3.94 -9.21 42.62
C LEU A 17 -4.80 -9.22 41.34
N GLY A 18 -5.65 -8.21 41.19
CA GLY A 18 -6.23 -7.89 39.90
C GLY A 18 -5.10 -7.48 38.98
N VAL A 19 -4.77 -8.33 38.02
CA VAL A 19 -4.05 -7.90 36.82
C VAL A 19 -5.00 -6.94 36.13
N THR A 20 -4.79 -5.64 36.31
CA THR A 20 -5.39 -4.64 35.44
C THR A 20 -4.74 -4.83 34.07
N THR A 21 -5.38 -5.60 33.20
CA THR A 21 -5.14 -5.52 31.77
C THR A 21 -5.55 -4.11 31.37
N ALA A 22 -4.58 -3.21 31.29
CA ALA A 22 -4.80 -1.93 30.64
C ALA A 22 -5.04 -2.25 29.17
N ALA A 23 -6.31 -2.37 28.77
CA ALA A 23 -6.66 -2.25 27.37
C ALA A 23 -6.07 -0.92 26.91
N ALA A 24 -5.28 -0.94 25.84
CA ALA A 24 -4.85 0.30 25.22
C ALA A 24 -6.13 0.96 24.69
N GLU A 25 -6.71 1.90 25.43
CA GLU A 25 -7.78 2.75 24.91
C GLU A 25 -7.13 3.78 23.97
N CYS A 26 -6.63 3.30 22.82
CA CYS A 26 -6.17 4.08 21.66
C CYS A 26 -7.25 5.07 21.17
N GLY A 27 -8.47 4.98 21.69
CA GLY A 27 -9.58 5.89 21.43
C GLY A 27 -10.09 5.75 20.01
N ASP A 28 -10.64 6.84 19.48
CA ASP A 28 -11.04 6.93 18.08
C ASP A 28 -9.80 6.95 17.19
N VAL A 29 -9.76 6.10 16.17
CA VAL A 29 -8.65 5.99 15.21
C VAL A 29 -9.21 6.01 13.79
N THR A 30 -8.59 6.79 12.92
CA THR A 30 -8.92 6.84 11.49
C THR A 30 -7.83 6.18 10.66
N ILE A 31 -8.21 5.20 9.85
CA ILE A 31 -7.29 4.43 9.01
C ILE A 31 -7.61 4.74 7.55
N ALA A 32 -6.62 5.22 6.80
CA ALA A 32 -6.74 5.38 5.37
C ALA A 32 -6.77 4.01 4.68
N SER A 33 -7.84 3.74 3.93
CA SER A 33 -7.86 2.70 2.91
C SER A 33 -7.63 3.36 1.57
N MET A 34 -6.49 3.05 0.96
CA MET A 34 -6.27 3.41 -0.43
C MET A 34 -7.13 2.51 -1.33
N ASN A 35 -7.47 2.98 -2.53
CA ASN A 35 -8.43 2.33 -3.43
C ASN A 35 -7.84 1.23 -4.33
N TRP A 36 -6.85 0.49 -3.83
CA TRP A 36 -6.33 -0.72 -4.47
C TRP A 36 -6.32 -1.88 -3.47
N GLN A 37 -6.44 -3.11 -3.99
CA GLN A 37 -6.82 -4.28 -3.20
C GLN A 37 -5.91 -4.54 -1.99
N SER A 38 -4.58 -4.46 -2.12
CA SER A 38 -3.67 -4.74 -0.99
C SER A 38 -3.83 -3.72 0.15
N ALA A 39 -4.03 -2.44 -0.17
CA ALA A 39 -4.24 -1.40 0.82
C ALA A 39 -5.60 -1.53 1.51
N GLU A 40 -6.65 -1.90 0.78
CA GLU A 40 -7.98 -2.17 1.35
C GLU A 40 -7.93 -3.30 2.38
N VAL A 41 -7.23 -4.39 2.05
CA VAL A 41 -7.04 -5.51 2.97
C VAL A 41 -6.23 -5.10 4.18
N LEU A 42 -5.11 -4.40 3.98
CA LEU A 42 -4.24 -4.02 5.10
C LEU A 42 -4.95 -3.06 6.05
N ALA A 43 -5.75 -2.13 5.53
CA ALA A 43 -6.60 -1.25 6.34
C ALA A 43 -7.67 -2.03 7.12
N SER A 44 -8.30 -3.01 6.48
CA SER A 44 -9.30 -3.88 7.13
C SER A 44 -8.67 -4.79 8.20
N LEU A 45 -7.45 -5.27 7.95
CA LEU A 45 -6.65 -6.06 8.87
C LEU A 45 -6.26 -5.25 10.11
N ASP A 46 -5.76 -4.03 9.89
CA ASP A 46 -5.43 -3.10 10.98
C ASP A 46 -6.68 -2.75 11.78
N GLN A 47 -7.79 -2.43 11.12
CA GLN A 47 -9.06 -2.15 11.80
C GLN A 47 -9.49 -3.32 12.68
N PHE A 48 -9.46 -4.55 12.17
CA PHE A 48 -9.86 -5.74 12.91
C PHE A 48 -8.98 -5.97 14.15
N ILE A 49 -7.65 -5.94 13.97
CA ILE A 49 -6.71 -6.16 15.08
C ILE A 49 -6.79 -5.03 16.13
N LEU A 50 -6.91 -3.78 15.69
CA LEU A 50 -7.03 -2.64 16.60
C LEU A 50 -8.34 -2.69 17.41
N ASN A 51 -9.46 -3.05 16.78
CA ASN A 51 -10.75 -3.13 17.47
C ASN A 51 -10.83 -4.36 18.39
N GLU A 52 -10.57 -5.55 17.85
CA GLU A 52 -10.81 -6.81 18.58
C GLU A 52 -9.64 -7.18 19.51
N GLY A 53 -8.41 -6.83 19.11
CA GLY A 53 -7.20 -7.16 19.86
C GLY A 53 -6.85 -6.13 20.93
N TYR A 54 -6.94 -4.85 20.57
CA TYR A 54 -6.49 -3.74 21.43
C TYR A 54 -7.64 -2.95 22.09
N GLY A 55 -8.86 -3.03 21.55
CA GLY A 55 -10.01 -2.27 22.05
C GLY A 55 -10.06 -0.83 21.54
N CYS A 56 -9.38 -0.50 20.44
CA CYS A 56 -9.52 0.79 19.78
C CYS A 56 -10.93 0.96 19.18
N ASN A 57 -11.32 2.20 18.87
CA ASN A 57 -12.45 2.49 17.98
C ASN A 57 -11.93 2.93 16.62
N ALA A 58 -11.45 1.97 15.83
CA ALA A 58 -10.87 2.21 14.51
C ALA A 58 -11.94 2.24 13.40
N ALA A 59 -11.93 3.30 12.61
CA ALA A 59 -12.77 3.51 11.46
C ALA A 59 -11.92 3.70 10.19
N ILE A 60 -12.33 3.05 9.11
CA ILE A 60 -11.70 3.22 7.80
C ILE A 60 -12.27 4.45 7.10
N ILE A 61 -11.39 5.27 6.53
CA ILE A 61 -11.74 6.33 5.58
C ILE A 61 -11.09 6.04 4.22
N GLN A 62 -11.83 6.29 3.15
CA GLN A 62 -11.31 6.12 1.79
C GLN A 62 -10.34 7.25 1.45
N GLY A 63 -9.26 6.93 0.74
CA GLY A 63 -8.26 7.91 0.33
C GLY A 63 -7.44 7.46 -0.88
N ASP A 64 -6.54 8.35 -1.30
CA ASP A 64 -5.53 8.11 -2.33
C ASP A 64 -4.15 8.54 -1.80
N THR A 65 -3.06 8.04 -2.38
CA THR A 65 -1.69 8.24 -1.89
C THR A 65 -1.36 9.72 -1.63
N VAL A 66 -1.52 10.56 -2.64
CA VAL A 66 -1.09 11.97 -2.58
C VAL A 66 -1.92 12.78 -1.59
N PRO A 67 -3.27 12.83 -1.67
CA PRO A 67 -4.06 13.62 -0.74
C PRO A 67 -4.00 13.09 0.69
N THR A 68 -3.96 11.77 0.89
CA THR A 68 -3.89 11.18 2.24
C THR A 68 -2.59 11.55 2.93
N ILE A 69 -1.45 11.25 2.31
CA ILE A 69 -0.14 11.51 2.94
C ILE A 69 0.07 13.01 3.16
N THR A 70 -0.41 13.85 2.23
CA THR A 70 -0.39 15.31 2.40
C THR A 70 -1.24 15.74 3.58
N ALA A 71 -2.49 15.27 3.71
CA ALA A 71 -3.34 15.58 4.85
C ALA A 71 -2.73 15.10 6.18
N MET A 72 -2.15 13.90 6.22
CA MET A 72 -1.46 13.40 7.41
C MET A 72 -0.29 14.32 7.79
N ALA A 73 0.52 14.71 6.81
CA ALA A 73 1.66 15.59 7.03
C ALA A 73 1.26 17.02 7.40
N GLU A 74 0.13 17.53 6.92
CA GLU A 74 -0.27 18.94 7.06
C GLU A 74 -1.33 19.20 8.14
N LYS A 75 -2.14 18.20 8.47
CA LYS A 75 -3.28 18.29 9.39
C LYS A 75 -3.25 17.25 10.49
N GLY A 76 -2.48 16.16 10.31
CA GLY A 76 -2.44 15.05 11.27
C GLY A 76 -3.65 14.12 11.18
N ASP A 77 -4.35 14.10 10.03
CA ASP A 77 -5.44 13.18 9.74
C ASP A 77 -5.30 12.57 8.32
N PRO A 78 -5.70 11.30 8.08
CA PRO A 78 -6.05 10.27 9.06
C PRO A 78 -4.89 9.87 9.98
N ASP A 79 -5.18 9.10 11.04
CA ASP A 79 -4.16 8.67 12.01
C ASP A 79 -3.14 7.68 11.41
N ILE A 80 -3.60 6.77 10.55
CA ILE A 80 -2.78 5.69 9.98
C ILE A 80 -2.99 5.61 8.47
N ALA A 81 -1.90 5.52 7.71
CA ALA A 81 -1.90 4.99 6.35
C ALA A 81 -1.12 3.66 6.36
N PRO A 82 -1.82 2.50 6.36
CA PRO A 82 -1.19 1.19 6.49
C PRO A 82 -0.23 0.85 5.33
N GLU A 83 -0.55 1.33 4.13
CA GLU A 83 0.21 1.10 2.91
C GLU A 83 0.57 2.44 2.24
N GLY A 84 1.59 3.12 2.76
CA GLY A 84 2.13 4.36 2.21
C GLY A 84 3.25 4.12 1.21
N TRP A 85 3.02 4.43 -0.06
CA TRP A 85 4.04 4.39 -1.12
C TRP A 85 4.89 5.66 -1.09
N VAL A 86 5.86 5.70 -0.17
CA VAL A 86 6.52 6.95 0.26
C VAL A 86 7.43 7.57 -0.81
N ASP A 87 8.00 6.74 -1.69
CA ASP A 87 8.92 7.19 -2.72
C ASP A 87 8.22 7.95 -3.87
N LEU A 88 6.89 7.90 -3.93
CA LEU A 88 6.09 8.65 -4.90
C LEU A 88 5.75 10.08 -4.46
N ILE A 89 5.98 10.43 -3.18
CA ILE A 89 5.77 11.78 -2.66
C ILE A 89 6.87 12.15 -1.62
N PRO A 90 8.15 12.05 -2.03
CA PRO A 90 9.28 12.02 -1.10
C PRO A 90 9.43 13.33 -0.31
N GLU A 91 9.15 14.50 -0.92
CA GLU A 91 9.25 15.79 -0.23
C GLU A 91 8.29 15.87 0.97
N VAL A 92 7.02 15.50 0.76
CA VAL A 92 5.98 15.59 1.79
C VAL A 92 6.27 14.62 2.93
N VAL A 93 6.63 13.37 2.62
CA VAL A 93 6.96 12.36 3.63
C VAL A 93 8.21 12.79 4.42
N ASN A 94 9.30 13.15 3.74
CA ASN A 94 10.55 13.52 4.41
C ASN A 94 10.38 14.75 5.29
N ARG A 95 9.61 15.75 4.83
CA ARG A 95 9.26 16.92 5.62
C ARG A 95 8.45 16.52 6.85
N GLY A 96 7.39 15.73 6.66
CA GLY A 96 6.53 15.26 7.75
C GLY A 96 7.29 14.48 8.82
N ILE A 97 8.24 13.62 8.43
CA ILE A 97 9.09 12.88 9.37
C ILE A 97 10.09 13.80 10.07
N THR A 98 10.79 14.67 9.33
CA THR A 98 11.82 15.57 9.88
C THR A 98 11.22 16.59 10.85
N GLU A 99 10.01 17.07 10.57
CA GLU A 99 9.27 17.98 11.45
C GLU A 99 8.57 17.26 12.63
N GLY A 100 8.70 15.93 12.72
CA GLY A 100 8.08 15.14 13.79
C GLY A 100 6.55 15.08 13.71
N ARG A 101 5.97 15.25 12.52
CA ARG A 101 4.52 15.18 12.25
C ARG A 101 4.08 13.79 11.83
N LEU A 102 4.98 13.04 11.20
CA LEU A 102 4.79 11.67 10.78
C LEU A 102 5.83 10.75 11.42
N VAL A 103 5.43 9.52 11.69
CA VAL A 103 6.27 8.41 12.09
C VAL A 103 6.18 7.36 11.00
N GLY A 104 7.31 7.05 10.37
CA GLY A 104 7.46 5.85 9.56
C GLY A 104 7.56 4.63 10.49
N ALA A 105 6.58 3.74 10.44
CA ALA A 105 6.52 2.52 11.24
C ALA A 105 7.11 1.34 10.44
N ALA A 106 6.39 0.22 10.30
CA ALA A 106 6.88 -0.95 9.57
C ALA A 106 6.96 -0.75 8.06
N LEU A 107 7.87 -1.47 7.41
CA LEU A 107 7.74 -1.78 5.98
C LEU A 107 6.51 -2.66 5.81
N ALA A 108 5.45 -2.15 5.19
CA ALA A 108 4.21 -2.89 5.00
C ALA A 108 4.47 -4.10 4.08
N ILE A 109 5.26 -3.91 3.03
CA ILE A 109 5.71 -4.95 2.10
C ILE A 109 7.23 -5.13 2.28
N SER A 110 7.62 -6.23 2.93
CA SER A 110 8.98 -6.46 3.44
C SER A 110 10.08 -6.51 2.37
N ASP A 111 9.72 -6.93 1.16
CA ASP A 111 10.61 -7.15 0.02
C ASP A 111 10.47 -6.06 -1.05
N GLY A 112 9.80 -4.95 -0.71
CA GLY A 112 9.60 -3.79 -1.58
C GLY A 112 8.56 -4.03 -2.68
N ALA A 113 8.34 -3.00 -3.47
CA ALA A 113 7.44 -3.05 -4.61
C ALA A 113 8.10 -2.55 -5.89
N VAL A 114 7.56 -2.98 -7.03
CA VAL A 114 8.06 -2.60 -8.34
C VAL A 114 6.95 -1.93 -9.12
N GLN A 115 7.19 -0.70 -9.57
CA GLN A 115 6.29 0.03 -10.44
C GLN A 115 6.99 0.41 -11.75
N GLY A 116 6.21 0.84 -12.74
CA GLY A 116 6.73 1.33 -14.00
C GLY A 116 5.74 1.18 -15.14
N TRP A 117 6.26 1.24 -16.35
CA TRP A 117 5.48 0.97 -17.55
C TRP A 117 5.58 -0.50 -17.94
N TRP A 118 4.44 -1.14 -18.13
CA TRP A 118 4.34 -2.57 -18.42
C TRP A 118 3.72 -2.79 -19.79
N VAL A 119 4.04 -3.94 -20.40
CA VAL A 119 3.44 -4.41 -21.64
C VAL A 119 3.10 -5.90 -21.54
N PRO A 120 2.10 -6.41 -22.26
CA PRO A 120 1.87 -7.85 -22.34
C PRO A 120 3.09 -8.58 -22.90
N LYS A 121 3.48 -9.70 -22.28
CA LYS A 121 4.67 -10.47 -22.65
C LYS A 121 4.66 -10.91 -24.12
N TYR A 122 3.49 -11.26 -24.66
CA TYR A 122 3.37 -11.65 -26.06
C TYR A 122 3.73 -10.52 -27.05
N ILE A 123 3.64 -9.25 -26.65
CA ILE A 123 4.07 -8.13 -27.50
C ILE A 123 5.58 -8.11 -27.65
N VAL A 124 6.33 -8.26 -26.56
CA VAL A 124 7.81 -8.27 -26.60
C VAL A 124 8.37 -9.59 -27.14
N GLU A 125 7.66 -10.71 -26.99
CA GLU A 125 8.03 -11.97 -27.64
C GLU A 125 7.89 -11.90 -29.16
N ALA A 126 6.84 -11.23 -29.66
CA ALA A 126 6.65 -10.98 -31.08
C ALA A 126 7.58 -9.87 -31.63
N ASN A 127 8.04 -8.96 -30.77
CA ASN A 127 8.85 -7.80 -31.12
C ASN A 127 10.06 -7.71 -30.17
N PRO A 128 11.09 -8.58 -30.31
CA PRO A 128 12.17 -8.73 -29.35
C PRO A 128 13.11 -7.51 -29.22
N ASP A 129 12.98 -6.55 -30.13
CA ASP A 129 13.68 -5.27 -30.08
C ASP A 129 13.03 -4.28 -29.09
N ILE A 130 11.79 -4.53 -28.65
CA ILE A 130 11.10 -3.71 -27.64
C ILE A 130 11.56 -4.13 -26.24
N LYS A 131 12.50 -3.38 -25.68
CA LYS A 131 13.02 -3.60 -24.32
C LYS A 131 12.85 -2.39 -23.42
N THR A 132 12.90 -1.20 -24.02
CA THR A 132 12.81 0.07 -23.31
C THR A 132 11.51 0.81 -23.63
N ILE A 133 11.16 1.80 -22.82
CA ILE A 133 10.08 2.76 -23.12
C ILE A 133 10.33 3.43 -24.49
N ASP A 134 11.56 3.85 -24.77
CA ASP A 134 11.92 4.46 -26.06
C ASP A 134 11.71 3.51 -27.25
N ASP A 135 11.87 2.19 -27.07
CA ASP A 135 11.59 1.23 -28.13
C ASP A 135 10.09 1.07 -28.35
N ALA A 136 9.29 0.97 -27.27
CA ALA A 136 7.84 0.87 -27.37
C ALA A 136 7.24 2.11 -28.06
N LEU A 137 7.75 3.32 -27.76
CA LEU A 137 7.26 4.57 -28.35
C LEU A 137 7.58 4.72 -29.85
N LYS A 138 8.42 3.88 -30.44
CA LYS A 138 8.60 3.83 -31.90
C LYS A 138 7.45 3.10 -32.62
N HIS A 139 6.58 2.44 -31.86
CA HIS A 139 5.58 1.50 -32.38
C HIS A 139 4.16 1.83 -31.88
N PRO A 140 3.61 3.02 -32.15
CA PRO A 140 2.23 3.37 -31.77
C PRO A 140 1.19 2.38 -32.30
N GLU A 141 1.45 1.74 -33.44
CA GLU A 141 0.58 0.72 -34.04
C GLU A 141 0.42 -0.55 -33.19
N LEU A 142 1.37 -0.83 -32.29
CA LEU A 142 1.29 -1.99 -31.40
C LEU A 142 0.43 -1.70 -30.16
N PHE A 143 0.16 -0.44 -29.84
CA PHE A 143 -0.51 -0.04 -28.60
C PHE A 143 -1.70 0.87 -28.92
N PRO A 144 -2.71 0.38 -29.66
CA PRO A 144 -3.75 1.24 -30.23
C PRO A 144 -4.55 1.98 -29.16
N ASP A 145 -4.77 3.28 -29.38
CA ASP A 145 -5.68 4.07 -28.56
C ASP A 145 -7.13 3.56 -28.73
N PRO A 146 -7.89 3.39 -27.62
CA PRO A 146 -9.24 2.83 -27.65
C PRO A 146 -10.28 3.72 -28.36
N ASP A 147 -10.02 5.02 -28.43
CA ASP A 147 -10.90 6.03 -29.04
C ASP A 147 -10.41 6.50 -30.42
N ASP A 148 -9.10 6.36 -30.71
CA ASP A 148 -8.50 6.75 -31.99
C ASP A 148 -7.37 5.78 -32.40
N SER A 149 -7.72 4.72 -33.12
CA SER A 149 -6.77 3.69 -33.56
C SER A 149 -5.67 4.17 -34.50
N SER A 150 -5.67 5.44 -34.92
CA SER A 150 -4.54 6.04 -35.66
C SER A 150 -3.39 6.48 -34.76
N LYS A 151 -3.58 6.43 -33.44
CA LYS A 151 -2.61 6.81 -32.40
C LYS A 151 -2.32 5.65 -31.47
N GLY A 152 -1.18 5.74 -30.78
CA GLY A 152 -0.86 4.88 -29.66
C GLY A 152 -1.50 5.39 -28.36
N ALA A 153 -1.63 4.53 -27.35
CA ALA A 153 -2.08 4.88 -26.01
C ALA A 153 -1.07 4.45 -24.95
N VAL A 154 -0.75 5.36 -24.03
CA VAL A 154 -0.12 5.05 -22.76
C VAL A 154 -1.21 5.16 -21.68
N HIS A 155 -1.53 4.05 -21.04
CA HIS A 155 -2.53 4.02 -19.97
C HIS A 155 -1.94 4.54 -18.66
N ASN A 156 -2.61 5.52 -18.07
CA ASN A 156 -2.23 6.12 -16.80
C ASN A 156 -3.04 5.51 -15.64
N GLY A 157 -2.59 5.78 -14.41
CA GLY A 157 -3.33 5.42 -13.20
C GLY A 157 -4.47 6.39 -12.86
N PRO A 158 -5.25 6.07 -11.82
CA PRO A 158 -6.30 6.95 -11.27
C PRO A 158 -5.73 8.26 -10.72
N GLN A 159 -6.55 9.31 -10.74
CA GLN A 159 -6.18 10.59 -10.10
C GLN A 159 -5.95 10.42 -8.59
N GLY A 160 -5.03 11.22 -8.02
CA GLY A 160 -4.66 11.14 -6.60
C GLY A 160 -3.55 10.14 -6.28
N TRP A 161 -3.18 9.27 -7.22
CA TRP A 161 -2.06 8.35 -7.07
C TRP A 161 -0.73 9.02 -7.44
N GLY A 162 0.32 8.66 -6.71
CA GLY A 162 1.67 9.12 -7.04
C GLY A 162 2.19 8.50 -8.36
N GLY A 163 1.83 7.25 -8.66
CA GLY A 163 2.19 6.59 -9.92
C GLY A 163 1.60 7.30 -11.16
N THR A 164 0.43 7.92 -11.00
CA THR A 164 -0.22 8.73 -12.03
C THR A 164 0.54 10.03 -12.29
N VAL A 165 1.01 10.69 -11.22
CA VAL A 165 1.86 11.88 -11.33
C VAL A 165 3.16 11.53 -12.06
N VAL A 166 3.84 10.47 -11.62
CA VAL A 166 5.09 10.01 -12.24
C VAL A 166 4.89 9.66 -13.70
N THR A 167 3.87 8.88 -14.04
CA THR A 167 3.60 8.50 -15.43
C THR A 167 3.26 9.69 -16.31
N THR A 168 2.55 10.69 -15.78
CA THR A 168 2.29 11.94 -16.50
C THR A 168 3.58 12.70 -16.81
N GLN A 169 4.52 12.76 -15.86
CA GLN A 169 5.81 13.42 -16.07
C GLN A 169 6.74 12.63 -16.99
N LEU A 170 6.77 11.31 -16.86
CA LEU A 170 7.54 10.45 -17.76
C LEU A 170 6.97 10.50 -19.19
N PHE A 171 5.65 10.53 -19.36
CA PHE A 171 5.02 10.67 -20.69
C PHE A 171 5.54 11.91 -21.44
N LYS A 172 5.67 13.05 -20.75
CA LYS A 172 6.30 14.26 -21.30
C LYS A 172 7.81 14.07 -21.52
N ALA A 173 8.53 13.55 -20.52
CA ALA A 173 9.98 13.39 -20.58
C ALA A 173 10.46 12.46 -21.72
N TYR A 174 9.66 11.45 -22.07
CA TYR A 174 9.94 10.56 -23.18
C TYR A 174 9.46 11.10 -24.54
N GLY A 175 8.77 12.24 -24.59
CA GLY A 175 8.22 12.80 -25.82
C GLY A 175 7.15 11.90 -26.45
N ALA A 176 6.33 11.24 -25.61
CA ALA A 176 5.38 10.25 -26.06
C ALA A 176 4.27 10.87 -26.94
N GLU A 177 3.87 12.12 -26.68
CA GLU A 177 2.91 12.83 -27.52
C GLU A 177 3.46 13.04 -28.94
N GLU A 178 4.70 13.51 -29.06
CA GLU A 178 5.38 13.68 -30.35
C GLU A 178 5.61 12.36 -31.07
N ALA A 179 5.76 11.27 -30.32
CA ALA A 179 5.83 9.91 -30.84
C ALA A 179 4.47 9.34 -31.30
N GLY A 180 3.39 10.13 -31.20
CA GLY A 180 2.05 9.75 -31.69
C GLY A 180 1.20 9.01 -30.66
N PHE A 181 1.53 9.10 -29.38
CA PHE A 181 0.74 8.52 -28.30
C PHE A 181 -0.18 9.55 -27.64
N ARG A 182 -1.24 9.05 -27.02
CA ARG A 182 -2.07 9.79 -26.07
C ARG A 182 -1.92 9.19 -24.67
N LEU A 183 -1.94 10.05 -23.67
CA LEU A 183 -2.04 9.63 -22.28
C LEU A 183 -3.51 9.38 -21.94
N ILE A 184 -3.84 8.15 -21.57
CA ILE A 184 -5.22 7.73 -21.29
C ILE A 184 -5.46 7.72 -19.78
N ASP A 185 -6.42 8.52 -19.33
CA ASP A 185 -6.93 8.43 -17.97
C ASP A 185 -7.87 7.21 -17.86
N THR A 186 -7.54 6.29 -16.97
CA THR A 186 -8.31 5.06 -16.73
C THR A 186 -9.45 5.27 -15.74
N GLY A 187 -9.50 6.43 -15.08
CA GLY A 187 -10.56 6.91 -14.19
C GLY A 187 -10.57 6.27 -12.81
N SER A 188 -10.28 4.97 -12.70
CA SER A 188 -10.27 4.23 -11.44
C SER A 188 -9.34 3.02 -11.50
N ALA A 189 -8.98 2.46 -10.33
CA ALA A 189 -8.15 1.26 -10.25
C ALA A 189 -8.78 0.10 -11.05
N ALA A 190 -10.10 -0.08 -10.92
CA ALA A 190 -10.86 -1.06 -11.70
C ALA A 190 -10.86 -0.76 -13.20
N GLY A 191 -10.85 0.52 -13.60
CA GLY A 191 -10.71 0.94 -14.99
C GLY A 191 -9.34 0.60 -15.57
N LEU A 192 -8.27 0.81 -14.80
CA LEU A 192 -6.91 0.42 -15.16
C LEU A 192 -6.80 -1.10 -15.33
N ASP A 193 -7.23 -1.87 -14.33
CA ASP A 193 -7.23 -3.34 -14.35
C ASP A 193 -8.06 -3.87 -15.54
N GLY A 194 -9.24 -3.29 -15.76
CA GLY A 194 -10.11 -3.63 -16.87
C GLY A 194 -9.50 -3.31 -18.24
N SER A 195 -8.64 -2.30 -18.36
CA SER A 195 -7.93 -1.98 -19.60
C SER A 195 -6.88 -3.05 -19.94
N ILE A 196 -6.11 -3.51 -18.95
CA ILE A 196 -5.10 -4.55 -19.13
C ILE A 196 -5.77 -5.88 -19.46
N ALA A 197 -6.77 -6.27 -18.65
CA ALA A 197 -7.51 -7.52 -18.85
C ALA A 197 -8.13 -7.58 -20.26
N ARG A 198 -8.77 -6.48 -20.71
CA ARG A 198 -9.37 -6.41 -22.05
C ARG A 198 -8.33 -6.60 -23.15
N ALA A 199 -7.20 -5.90 -23.08
CA ALA A 199 -6.15 -6.00 -24.08
C ALA A 199 -5.58 -7.43 -24.12
N TYR A 200 -5.32 -8.02 -22.95
CA TYR A 200 -4.77 -9.36 -22.84
C TYR A 200 -5.71 -10.43 -23.40
N GLU A 201 -7.00 -10.40 -23.01
CA GLU A 201 -8.01 -11.36 -23.46
C GLU A 201 -8.29 -11.25 -24.97
N ARG A 202 -8.00 -10.09 -25.58
CA ARG A 202 -8.11 -9.86 -27.03
C ARG A 202 -6.79 -10.04 -27.79
N ARG A 203 -5.69 -10.30 -27.10
CA ARG A 203 -4.32 -10.31 -27.65
C ARG A 203 -3.95 -9.01 -28.38
N GLU A 204 -4.44 -7.89 -27.87
CA GLU A 204 -4.11 -6.53 -28.33
C GLU A 204 -2.93 -6.00 -27.52
N GLY A 205 -2.12 -5.09 -28.05
CA GLY A 205 -1.06 -4.50 -27.24
C GLY A 205 -1.60 -3.45 -26.28
N TRP A 206 -0.87 -3.31 -25.17
CA TRP A 206 -1.16 -2.35 -24.11
C TRP A 206 0.17 -1.86 -23.55
N VAL A 207 0.29 -0.57 -23.26
CA VAL A 207 1.42 -0.01 -22.52
C VAL A 207 0.90 1.01 -21.53
N GLY A 208 1.44 1.01 -20.32
CA GLY A 208 0.99 1.93 -19.30
C GLY A 208 1.52 1.62 -17.91
N TYR A 209 1.13 2.48 -16.97
CA TYR A 209 1.47 2.35 -15.57
C TYR A 209 0.86 1.08 -14.95
N TYR A 210 1.70 0.32 -14.25
CA TYR A 210 1.24 -0.74 -13.35
C TYR A 210 2.30 -1.09 -12.29
N TRP A 211 1.96 -2.00 -11.37
CA TRP A 211 2.84 -2.39 -10.27
C TRP A 211 2.72 -3.86 -9.86
N SER A 212 3.74 -4.29 -9.12
CA SER A 212 3.81 -5.55 -8.39
C SER A 212 4.06 -5.23 -6.90
N PRO A 213 3.37 -5.90 -5.96
CA PRO A 213 2.51 -7.08 -6.14
C PRO A 213 1.07 -6.71 -6.54
N THR A 214 0.46 -7.49 -7.44
CA THR A 214 -0.97 -7.40 -7.80
C THR A 214 -1.48 -8.78 -8.26
N ALA A 215 -2.76 -9.08 -8.03
CA ALA A 215 -3.37 -10.30 -8.56
C ALA A 215 -3.34 -10.34 -10.10
N LEU A 216 -3.45 -9.16 -10.73
CA LEU A 216 -3.49 -9.04 -12.18
C LEU A 216 -2.16 -9.47 -12.80
N LEU A 217 -1.00 -9.08 -12.26
CA LEU A 217 0.29 -9.58 -12.73
C LEU A 217 0.51 -11.06 -12.43
N GLY A 218 -0.18 -11.62 -11.43
CA GLY A 218 -0.23 -13.06 -11.20
C GLY A 218 -1.05 -13.82 -12.24
N ARG A 219 -2.06 -13.17 -12.84
CA ARG A 219 -2.97 -13.76 -13.84
C ARG A 219 -2.50 -13.56 -15.28
N TYR A 220 -1.95 -12.38 -15.59
CA TYR A 220 -1.53 -11.99 -16.93
C TYR A 220 -0.01 -11.78 -16.95
N GLU A 221 0.68 -12.49 -17.85
CA GLU A 221 2.13 -12.33 -17.99
C GLU A 221 2.46 -10.99 -18.65
N MET A 222 2.87 -10.02 -17.83
CA MET A 222 3.32 -8.71 -18.28
C MET A 222 4.83 -8.56 -18.05
N VAL A 223 5.45 -7.66 -18.80
CA VAL A 223 6.87 -7.32 -18.69
C VAL A 223 7.00 -5.84 -18.42
N LYS A 224 7.73 -5.46 -17.37
CA LYS A 224 8.11 -4.07 -17.11
C LYS A 224 9.17 -3.67 -18.14
N LEU A 225 8.92 -2.57 -18.84
CA LEU A 225 9.90 -1.98 -19.74
C LEU A 225 11.03 -1.32 -18.96
N ASP A 226 12.24 -1.45 -19.49
CA ASP A 226 13.39 -0.67 -19.00
C ASP A 226 13.15 0.82 -19.33
N HIS A 227 13.53 1.71 -18.41
CA HIS A 227 13.37 3.15 -18.60
C HIS A 227 14.50 3.73 -19.48
N GLY A 228 15.51 2.93 -19.84
CA GLY A 228 16.59 3.29 -20.75
C GLY A 228 17.61 4.27 -20.17
N VAL A 229 17.49 4.60 -18.88
CA VAL A 229 18.34 5.54 -18.15
C VAL A 229 18.53 5.06 -16.71
N ASP A 230 19.59 5.53 -16.04
CA ASP A 230 19.81 5.26 -14.62
C ASP A 230 18.87 6.09 -13.73
N TYR A 231 18.67 5.63 -12.49
CA TYR A 231 17.88 6.36 -11.51
C TYR A 231 18.61 7.62 -11.01
N GLY A 232 17.99 8.78 -11.15
CA GLY A 232 18.43 10.07 -10.64
C GLY A 232 17.50 10.61 -9.55
N ALA A 233 17.87 10.44 -8.27
CA ALA A 233 17.05 10.87 -7.13
C ALA A 233 16.74 12.38 -7.09
N ALA A 234 17.68 13.21 -7.57
CA ALA A 234 17.49 14.66 -7.65
C ALA A 234 16.37 15.04 -8.63
N GLU A 235 16.34 14.41 -9.81
CA GLU A 235 15.27 14.66 -10.78
C GLU A 235 13.94 14.07 -10.34
N TRP A 236 13.98 12.89 -9.69
CA TRP A 236 12.81 12.24 -9.14
C TRP A 236 12.05 13.15 -8.18
N THR A 237 12.79 13.77 -7.25
CA THR A 237 12.25 14.71 -6.26
C THR A 237 11.90 16.06 -6.87
N ARG A 238 12.75 16.59 -7.76
CA ARG A 238 12.54 17.91 -8.37
C ARG A 238 11.30 17.94 -9.26
N CYS A 239 11.07 16.86 -10.01
CA CYS A 239 10.19 16.93 -11.17
C CYS A 239 9.35 15.67 -11.43
N ASN A 240 9.91 14.45 -11.42
CA ASN A 240 9.10 13.27 -11.80
C ASN A 240 7.94 13.01 -10.83
N THR A 241 8.09 13.36 -9.55
CA THR A 241 7.02 13.23 -8.52
C THR A 241 6.20 14.50 -8.31
N VAL A 242 6.38 15.54 -9.13
CA VAL A 242 5.74 16.85 -8.98
C VAL A 242 4.76 17.08 -10.12
N ALA A 243 3.45 17.12 -9.83
CA ALA A 243 2.39 17.20 -10.85
C ALA A 243 2.50 18.39 -11.82
N GLU A 244 2.92 19.54 -11.31
CA GLU A 244 3.00 20.78 -12.08
C GLU A 244 4.40 21.06 -12.65
N CYS A 245 5.29 20.05 -12.68
CA CYS A 245 6.62 20.28 -13.22
C CYS A 245 6.57 20.60 -14.74
N PRO A 246 7.22 21.70 -15.19
CA PRO A 246 7.16 22.12 -16.58
C PRO A 246 8.18 21.41 -17.48
N ASP A 247 9.25 20.85 -16.92
CA ASP A 247 10.42 20.37 -17.66
C ASP A 247 10.98 19.03 -17.14
N PRO A 248 10.18 17.95 -17.15
CA PRO A 248 10.64 16.64 -16.72
C PRO A 248 11.66 16.05 -17.68
N THR A 249 12.68 15.42 -17.11
CA THR A 249 13.65 14.61 -17.85
C THR A 249 13.46 13.12 -17.56
N LYS A 250 13.96 12.29 -18.47
CA LYS A 250 13.86 10.83 -18.37
C LYS A 250 14.52 10.36 -17.08
N ASN A 251 13.92 9.38 -16.43
CA ASN A 251 14.43 8.80 -15.20
C ASN A 251 13.99 7.35 -15.08
N ASN A 252 14.76 6.54 -14.35
CA ASN A 252 14.33 5.20 -13.99
C ASN A 252 13.32 5.25 -12.84
N TRP A 253 12.45 4.24 -12.76
CA TRP A 253 11.58 4.04 -11.62
C TRP A 253 12.31 3.22 -10.54
N PRO A 254 12.56 3.77 -9.34
CA PRO A 254 13.26 3.04 -8.28
C PRO A 254 12.46 1.82 -7.81
N SER A 255 13.10 0.94 -7.03
CA SER A 255 12.31 0.03 -6.19
C SER A 255 11.62 0.86 -5.12
N ASP A 256 10.31 0.64 -4.95
CA ASP A 256 9.52 1.42 -4.01
C ASP A 256 9.56 0.82 -2.60
N THR A 257 9.65 1.72 -1.63
CA THR A 257 9.46 1.48 -0.22
C THR A 257 8.00 1.68 0.11
N VAL A 258 7.35 0.61 0.57
CA VAL A 258 5.96 0.67 1.02
C VAL A 258 5.95 0.60 2.55
N GLN A 259 5.59 1.71 3.18
CA GLN A 259 5.72 1.91 4.61
C GLN A 259 4.38 2.24 5.26
N THR A 260 4.18 1.74 6.47
CA THR A 260 3.11 2.20 7.35
C THR A 260 3.45 3.61 7.85
N LEU A 261 2.62 4.59 7.53
CA LEU A 261 2.75 5.93 8.09
C LEU A 261 1.74 6.12 9.22
N VAL A 262 2.21 6.77 10.28
CA VAL A 262 1.41 7.09 11.45
C VAL A 262 1.58 8.57 11.78
N THR A 263 0.50 9.27 12.13
CA THR A 263 0.61 10.67 12.59
C THR A 263 1.24 10.72 13.97
N ALA A 264 2.00 11.77 14.25
CA ALA A 264 2.67 11.93 15.54
C ALA A 264 1.66 11.96 16.71
N SER A 265 0.52 12.64 16.52
CA SER A 265 -0.56 12.68 17.51
C SER A 265 -1.11 11.30 17.85
N PHE A 266 -1.27 10.41 16.86
CA PHE A 266 -1.66 9.02 17.13
C PHE A 266 -0.54 8.24 17.80
N ALA A 267 0.70 8.37 17.31
CA ALA A 267 1.85 7.67 17.89
C ALA A 267 2.07 7.99 19.38
N GLU A 268 1.77 9.22 19.82
CA GLU A 268 1.85 9.64 21.22
C GLU A 268 0.75 9.03 22.11
N ARG A 269 -0.46 8.82 21.57
CA ARG A 269 -1.63 8.35 22.34
C ARG A 269 -1.96 6.87 22.19
N ALA A 270 -1.47 6.21 21.15
CA ALA A 270 -1.81 4.83 20.81
C ALA A 270 -1.35 3.81 21.88
N GLY A 271 -0.32 4.17 22.64
CA GLY A 271 0.33 3.28 23.61
C GLY A 271 1.40 2.38 22.96
N ASP A 272 2.31 1.88 23.79
CA ASP A 272 3.48 1.13 23.33
C ASP A 272 3.10 -0.16 22.61
N ASP A 273 2.06 -0.87 23.06
CA ASP A 273 1.67 -2.15 22.48
C ASP A 273 1.06 -2.01 21.08
N VAL A 274 0.27 -0.96 20.84
CA VAL A 274 -0.30 -0.66 19.51
C VAL A 274 0.81 -0.19 18.56
N MET A 275 1.69 0.70 19.04
CA MET A 275 2.82 1.15 18.22
C MET A 275 3.82 0.03 17.95
N ALA A 276 4.00 -0.94 18.85
CA ALA A 276 4.80 -2.13 18.60
C ALA A 276 4.21 -2.96 17.45
N TYR A 277 2.89 -3.21 17.47
CA TYR A 277 2.20 -3.88 16.38
C TYR A 277 2.39 -3.16 15.03
N LEU A 278 2.13 -1.85 14.96
CA LEU A 278 2.29 -1.07 13.73
C LEU A 278 3.74 -0.98 13.24
N LYS A 279 4.72 -1.14 14.13
CA LYS A 279 6.15 -1.20 13.79
C LYS A 279 6.65 -2.60 13.42
N THR A 280 5.85 -3.64 13.67
CA THR A 280 6.23 -5.04 13.40
C THR A 280 5.44 -5.65 12.24
N ARG A 281 4.18 -5.28 12.05
CA ARG A 281 3.30 -5.84 11.02
C ARG A 281 3.88 -5.64 9.62
N SER A 282 4.18 -6.75 8.96
CA SER A 282 4.75 -6.77 7.62
C SER A 282 4.44 -8.10 6.93
N TRP A 283 4.21 -8.05 5.62
CA TRP A 283 4.04 -9.25 4.78
C TRP A 283 4.93 -9.18 3.53
N SER A 284 5.12 -10.32 2.86
CA SER A 284 5.91 -10.40 1.62
C SER A 284 5.03 -10.25 0.38
N ASN A 285 5.63 -9.90 -0.76
CA ASN A 285 4.97 -9.94 -2.06
C ASN A 285 4.28 -11.28 -2.32
N ALA A 286 4.91 -12.40 -1.94
CA ALA A 286 4.33 -13.73 -2.12
C ALA A 286 3.02 -13.92 -1.34
N THR A 287 2.97 -13.41 -0.10
CA THR A 287 1.77 -13.46 0.75
C THR A 287 0.66 -12.60 0.16
N VAL A 288 1.00 -11.36 -0.22
CA VAL A 288 0.06 -10.39 -0.79
C VAL A 288 -0.51 -10.91 -2.11
N ASN A 289 0.33 -11.43 -3.01
CA ASN A 289 -0.10 -11.99 -4.29
C ASN A 289 -1.04 -13.19 -4.11
N ALA A 290 -0.73 -14.12 -3.21
CA ALA A 290 -1.59 -15.28 -2.95
C ALA A 290 -2.96 -14.85 -2.42
N LEU A 291 -2.98 -13.88 -1.50
CA LEU A 291 -4.22 -13.35 -0.93
C LEU A 291 -5.07 -12.61 -1.97
N MET A 292 -4.47 -11.70 -2.75
CA MET A 292 -5.21 -10.97 -3.78
C MET A 292 -5.74 -11.89 -4.89
N ALA A 293 -4.99 -12.96 -5.22
CA ALA A 293 -5.48 -13.97 -6.15
C ALA A 293 -6.74 -14.66 -5.61
N TRP A 294 -6.71 -15.11 -4.34
CA TRP A 294 -7.89 -15.66 -3.68
C TRP A 294 -9.06 -14.66 -3.65
N MET A 295 -8.80 -13.39 -3.32
CA MET A 295 -9.83 -12.37 -3.28
C MET A 295 -10.47 -12.15 -4.65
N THR A 296 -9.66 -12.13 -5.70
CA THR A 296 -10.14 -11.98 -7.08
C THR A 296 -11.03 -13.15 -7.49
N ASP A 297 -10.62 -14.38 -7.21
CA ASP A 297 -11.40 -15.58 -7.55
C ASP A 297 -12.71 -15.68 -6.76
N ASN A 298 -12.74 -15.13 -5.55
CA ASN A 298 -13.91 -15.19 -4.66
C ASN A 298 -14.73 -13.88 -4.63
N GLN A 299 -14.35 -12.87 -5.42
CA GLN A 299 -14.94 -11.53 -5.41
C GLN A 299 -15.00 -10.93 -3.99
N ALA A 300 -13.95 -11.18 -3.21
CA ALA A 300 -13.87 -10.86 -1.80
C ALA A 300 -13.57 -9.37 -1.59
N THR A 301 -14.18 -8.78 -0.55
CA THR A 301 -13.89 -7.41 -0.10
C THR A 301 -12.59 -7.35 0.69
N GLY A 302 -12.08 -6.15 0.99
CA GLY A 302 -10.94 -5.97 1.91
C GLY A 302 -11.17 -6.61 3.28
N GLU A 303 -12.40 -6.56 3.82
CA GLU A 303 -12.76 -7.22 5.09
C GLU A 303 -12.71 -8.75 4.96
N ASP A 304 -13.30 -9.31 3.89
CA ASP A 304 -13.24 -10.75 3.63
C ASP A 304 -11.80 -11.22 3.48
N GLY A 305 -10.97 -10.45 2.77
CA GLY A 305 -9.54 -10.69 2.60
C GLY A 305 -8.78 -10.65 3.92
N ALA A 306 -9.06 -9.67 4.79
CA ALA A 306 -8.45 -9.58 6.11
C ALA A 306 -8.81 -10.77 7.00
N ARG A 307 -10.09 -11.16 7.04
CA ARG A 307 -10.55 -12.34 7.80
C ARG A 307 -9.96 -13.63 7.25
N HIS A 308 -9.90 -13.79 5.93
CA HIS A 308 -9.27 -14.94 5.29
C HIS A 308 -7.77 -15.00 5.63
N PHE A 309 -7.07 -13.88 5.50
CA PHE A 309 -5.66 -13.78 5.88
C PHE A 309 -5.42 -14.19 7.34
N LEU A 310 -6.22 -13.66 8.27
CA LEU A 310 -6.11 -14.00 9.69
C LEU A 310 -6.35 -15.48 9.97
N LYS A 311 -7.25 -16.14 9.24
CA LYS A 311 -7.52 -17.58 9.39
C LYS A 311 -6.39 -18.44 8.81
N GLU A 312 -5.90 -18.10 7.62
CA GLU A 312 -4.93 -18.95 6.91
C GLU A 312 -3.47 -18.67 7.28
N ASN A 313 -3.18 -17.52 7.90
CA ASN A 313 -1.80 -17.08 8.18
C ASN A 313 -1.54 -16.84 9.68
N GLU A 314 -2.18 -17.63 10.56
CA GLU A 314 -2.01 -17.53 12.02
C GLU A 314 -0.54 -17.49 12.45
N GLY A 315 0.30 -18.36 11.88
CA GLY A 315 1.72 -18.42 12.20
C GLY A 315 2.51 -17.16 11.84
N LEU A 316 2.00 -16.32 10.94
CA LEU A 316 2.62 -15.05 10.57
C LEU A 316 2.13 -13.92 11.48
N TRP A 317 0.82 -13.70 11.55
CA TRP A 317 0.30 -12.49 12.19
C TRP A 317 0.39 -12.52 13.72
N THR A 318 0.39 -13.71 14.33
CA THR A 318 0.59 -13.87 15.78
C THR A 318 1.97 -13.40 16.25
N GLN A 319 2.94 -13.27 15.35
CA GLN A 319 4.26 -12.71 15.66
C GLN A 319 4.26 -11.18 15.75
N TRP A 320 3.20 -10.53 15.26
CA TRP A 320 3.09 -9.06 15.26
C TRP A 320 2.47 -8.50 16.54
N VAL A 321 1.83 -9.36 17.35
CA VAL A 321 1.07 -8.97 18.54
C VAL A 321 1.48 -9.81 19.74
N SER A 322 1.08 -9.40 20.95
CA SER A 322 1.30 -10.21 22.14
C SER A 322 0.41 -11.47 22.13
N PRO A 323 0.76 -12.53 22.87
CA PRO A 323 -0.10 -13.72 22.99
C PRO A 323 -1.51 -13.40 23.47
N GLU A 324 -1.68 -12.44 24.38
CA GLU A 324 -3.01 -12.03 24.85
C GLU A 324 -3.86 -11.41 23.74
N VAL A 325 -3.25 -10.52 22.94
CA VAL A 325 -3.93 -9.88 21.80
C VAL A 325 -4.25 -10.93 20.73
N ALA A 326 -3.33 -11.87 20.48
CA ALA A 326 -3.57 -12.95 19.54
C ALA A 326 -4.80 -13.80 19.91
N GLU A 327 -4.96 -14.16 21.18
CA GLU A 327 -6.12 -14.94 21.62
C GLU A 327 -7.43 -14.16 21.48
N LYS A 328 -7.43 -12.84 21.72
CA LYS A 328 -8.61 -11.98 21.48
C LYS A 328 -8.99 -11.94 20.00
N VAL A 329 -8.00 -11.73 19.13
CA VAL A 329 -8.21 -11.70 17.66
C VAL A 329 -8.74 -13.05 17.17
N LYS A 330 -8.20 -14.18 17.66
CA LYS A 330 -8.71 -15.52 17.30
C LYS A 330 -10.16 -15.73 17.75
N ALA A 331 -10.48 -15.34 18.98
CA ALA A 331 -11.85 -15.47 19.50
C ALA A 331 -12.87 -14.65 18.68
N ALA A 332 -12.46 -13.52 18.11
CA ALA A 332 -13.31 -12.70 17.25
C ALA A 332 -13.47 -13.22 15.81
N LEU A 333 -12.70 -14.24 15.40
CA LEU A 333 -12.76 -14.86 14.07
C LEU A 333 -13.69 -16.08 14.01
N GLU A 334 -14.09 -16.63 15.16
CA GLU A 334 -15.06 -17.73 15.34
C GLU A 334 -16.51 -17.28 15.08
#